data_AF-A0A0N1BQ26-F1
#
_entry.id   AF-A0A0N1BQ26-F1
#
_cell.length_a   1.000
_cell.length_b   1.000
_cell.length_c   1.000
_cell.angle_alpha   90.00
_cell.angle_beta   90.00
_cell.angle_gamma   90.00
#
_symmetry.space_group_name_H-M   'P 1'
#
loop_
_entity.id
_entity.type
_entity.pdbx_description
1 polymer ?
#
loop_
_entity_poly.entity_id
_entity_poly.type
_entity_poly.pdbx_seq_one_letter_code
_entity_poly.pdbx_strand_id
1 'polypeptide(L)'
;MSTPPESREEAIARLNRSASALEAAATSDKTAEAVAQAVAGKAYRIVAELIGGVLVGLALGFVVDRFAGTTPWGLIGGVLFGFAVSIWMAWRTTKRLQAEADAAGVVPKSIPFDDEDNEER
;
A
#
# COMPACT_ATOMS: atom_id res chain seq x y z
N MET A 1 34.11 -30.86 -32.31
CA MET A 1 33.74 -29.66 -33.09
C MET A 1 34.31 -28.47 -32.32
N SER A 2 35.49 -27.99 -32.69
CA SER A 2 36.21 -26.93 -31.96
C SER A 2 35.69 -25.57 -32.40
N THR A 3 35.23 -24.75 -31.46
CA THR A 3 34.79 -23.38 -31.74
C THR A 3 35.98 -22.55 -32.26
N PRO A 4 35.78 -21.60 -33.20
CA PRO A 4 36.83 -20.66 -33.61
C PRO A 4 37.29 -19.84 -32.39
N PRO A 5 38.53 -19.34 -32.33
CA PRO A 5 38.95 -18.45 -31.26
C PRO A 5 38.20 -17.12 -31.41
N GLU A 6 37.15 -16.89 -30.61
CA GLU A 6 36.56 -15.55 -30.46
C GLU A 6 37.66 -14.55 -30.11
N SER A 7 37.58 -13.36 -30.70
CA SER A 7 38.48 -12.27 -30.31
C SER A 7 38.30 -12.02 -28.81
N ARG A 8 39.39 -11.78 -28.08
CA ARG A 8 39.30 -11.44 -26.64
C ARG A 8 38.34 -10.28 -26.37
N GLU A 9 38.17 -9.39 -27.35
CA GLU A 9 37.23 -8.27 -27.28
C GLU A 9 35.77 -8.74 -27.28
N GLU A 10 35.41 -9.76 -28.05
CA GLU A 10 34.06 -10.33 -28.08
C GLU A 10 33.73 -11.04 -26.76
N ALA A 11 34.72 -11.75 -26.20
CA ALA A 11 34.59 -12.34 -24.87
C ALA A 11 34.41 -11.27 -23.79
N ILE A 12 35.13 -10.14 -23.85
CA ILE A 12 34.95 -9.02 -22.89
C ILE A 12 33.59 -8.36 -23.08
N ALA A 13 33.17 -8.12 -24.33
CA ALA A 13 31.90 -7.50 -24.65
C ALA A 13 30.71 -8.34 -24.13
N ARG A 14 30.76 -9.67 -24.28
CA ARG A 14 29.70 -10.55 -23.75
C ARG A 14 29.66 -10.54 -22.23
N LEU A 15 30.83 -10.54 -21.56
CA LEU A 15 30.90 -10.48 -20.10
C LEU A 15 30.30 -9.18 -19.58
N ASN A 16 30.66 -8.05 -20.18
CA ASN A 16 30.11 -6.75 -19.79
C ASN A 16 28.60 -6.67 -20.04
N ARG A 17 28.11 -7.21 -21.17
CA ARG A 17 26.67 -7.30 -21.45
C ARG A 17 25.96 -8.16 -20.39
N SER A 18 26.50 -9.32 -20.04
CA SER A 18 25.91 -10.15 -18.98
C SER A 18 25.93 -9.45 -17.61
N ALA A 19 27.01 -8.76 -17.26
CA ALA A 19 27.12 -8.00 -16.01
C ALA A 19 26.09 -6.86 -15.95
N SER A 20 25.96 -6.08 -17.03
CA SER A 20 24.95 -5.01 -17.12
C SER A 20 23.51 -5.54 -17.04
N ALA A 21 23.23 -6.72 -17.61
CA ALA A 21 21.91 -7.35 -17.52
C ALA A 21 21.61 -7.85 -16.09
N LEU A 22 22.60 -8.45 -15.42
CA LEU A 22 22.51 -8.87 -14.02
C LEU A 22 22.31 -7.68 -13.07
N GLU A 23 23.03 -6.58 -13.30
CA GLU A 23 22.91 -5.35 -12.52
C GLU A 23 21.56 -4.66 -12.71
N ALA A 24 21.05 -4.62 -13.95
CA ALA A 24 19.72 -4.10 -14.25
C ALA A 24 18.63 -4.95 -13.59
N ALA A 25 18.75 -6.29 -13.65
CA ALA A 25 17.83 -7.20 -12.97
C ALA A 25 17.87 -7.03 -11.44
N ALA A 26 19.06 -6.98 -10.84
CA ALA A 26 19.23 -6.79 -9.41
C ALA A 26 18.72 -5.41 -8.92
N THR A 27 18.86 -4.36 -9.74
CA THR A 27 18.30 -3.03 -9.44
C THR A 27 16.79 -3.05 -9.53
N SER A 28 16.22 -3.74 -10.53
CA SER A 28 14.77 -3.93 -10.66
C SER A 28 14.20 -4.68 -9.45
N ASP A 29 14.83 -5.77 -9.02
CA ASP A 29 14.39 -6.55 -7.84
C ASP A 29 14.42 -5.71 -6.56
N LYS A 30 15.51 -4.98 -6.30
CA LYS A 30 15.60 -4.08 -5.14
C LYS A 30 14.54 -2.98 -5.18
N THR A 31 14.25 -2.46 -6.36
CA THR A 31 13.21 -1.45 -6.54
C THR A 31 11.83 -2.03 -6.28
N ALA A 32 11.55 -3.23 -6.80
CA ALA A 32 10.31 -3.95 -6.56
C ALA A 32 10.12 -4.28 -5.06
N GLU A 33 11.18 -4.71 -4.38
CA GLU A 33 11.18 -4.97 -2.94
C GLU A 33 10.92 -3.70 -2.12
N ALA A 34 11.59 -2.60 -2.46
CA ALA A 34 11.38 -1.30 -1.80
C ALA A 34 9.94 -0.77 -2.00
N VAL A 35 9.38 -0.93 -3.20
CA VAL A 35 7.98 -0.59 -3.49
C VAL A 35 7.03 -1.49 -2.69
N ALA A 36 7.27 -2.79 -2.65
CA ALA A 36 6.47 -3.74 -1.86
C ALA A 36 6.49 -3.39 -0.36
N GLN A 37 7.66 -3.05 0.18
CA GLN A 37 7.80 -2.62 1.57
C GLN A 37 7.08 -1.30 1.85
N ALA A 38 7.13 -0.34 0.92
CA ALA A 38 6.39 0.92 1.04
C ALA A 38 4.87 0.72 1.01
N VAL A 39 4.38 -0.18 0.16
CA VAL A 39 2.95 -0.55 0.10
C VAL A 39 2.52 -1.24 1.39
N ALA A 40 3.30 -2.20 1.89
CA ALA A 40 3.05 -2.88 3.15
C ALA A 40 3.00 -1.89 4.33
N GLY A 41 3.95 -0.95 4.40
CA GLY A 41 3.98 0.08 5.45
C GLY A 41 2.73 0.96 5.47
N LYS A 42 2.20 1.33 4.30
CA LYS A 42 0.93 2.06 4.20
C LYS A 42 -0.26 1.21 4.68
N ALA A 43 -0.32 -0.07 4.32
CA ALA A 43 -1.37 -0.97 4.77
C ALA A 43 -1.37 -1.14 6.30
N TYR A 44 -0.19 -1.34 6.90
CA TYR A 44 -0.04 -1.43 8.36
C TYR A 44 -0.51 -0.16 9.07
N ARG A 45 -0.22 1.02 8.51
CA ARG A 45 -0.69 2.28 9.07
C ARG A 45 -2.21 2.38 9.09
N ILE A 46 -2.88 1.96 8.00
CA ILE A 46 -4.35 1.96 7.94
C ILE A 46 -4.91 1.05 9.03
N VAL A 47 -4.35 -0.16 9.18
CA VAL A 47 -4.77 -1.11 10.24
C VAL A 47 -4.53 -0.50 11.64
N ALA A 48 -3.40 0.15 11.86
CA ALA A 48 -3.08 0.80 13.12
C ALA A 48 -4.03 1.97 13.44
N GLU A 49 -4.44 2.75 12.43
CA GLU A 49 -5.42 3.82 12.59
C GLU A 49 -6.81 3.25 12.97
N LEU A 50 -7.23 2.14 12.37
CA LEU A 50 -8.49 1.48 12.74
C LEU A 50 -8.47 0.94 14.16
N ILE A 51 -7.42 0.19 14.52
CA ILE A 51 -7.27 -0.37 15.87
C ILE A 51 -7.16 0.76 16.90
N GLY A 52 -6.38 1.80 16.59
CA GLY A 52 -6.22 2.97 17.45
C GLY A 52 -7.54 3.65 17.77
N GLY A 53 -8.39 3.90 16.75
CA GLY A 53 -9.70 4.51 16.96
C GLY A 53 -10.66 3.64 17.78
N VAL A 54 -10.64 2.32 17.59
CA VAL A 54 -11.43 1.38 18.40
C VAL A 54 -10.95 1.35 19.86
N LEU A 55 -9.64 1.31 20.09
CA LEU A 55 -9.08 1.34 21.45
C LEU A 55 -9.42 2.64 22.19
N VAL A 56 -9.37 3.79 21.50
CA VAL A 56 -9.80 5.07 22.06
C VAL A 56 -11.30 5.05 22.38
N GLY A 57 -12.12 4.52 21.47
CA GLY A 57 -13.55 4.36 21.68
C GLY A 57 -13.89 3.48 22.89
N LEU A 58 -13.18 2.35 23.05
CA LEU A 58 -13.32 1.46 24.20
C LEU A 58 -12.89 2.14 25.49
N ALA A 59 -11.73 2.82 25.50
CA ALA A 59 -11.25 3.52 26.70
C ALA A 59 -12.24 4.61 27.14
N LEU A 60 -12.75 5.40 26.19
CA LEU A 60 -13.72 6.46 26.47
C LEU A 60 -15.07 5.89 26.93
N GLY A 61 -15.55 4.85 26.25
CA GLY A 61 -16.79 4.15 26.62
C GLY A 61 -16.72 3.51 28.00
N PHE A 62 -15.57 2.91 28.34
CA PHE A 62 -15.33 2.33 29.67
C PHE A 62 -15.35 3.38 30.77
N VAL A 63 -14.71 4.54 30.55
CA VAL A 63 -14.74 5.65 31.50
C VAL A 63 -16.18 6.12 31.70
N VAL A 64 -16.93 6.35 30.62
CA VAL A 64 -18.34 6.75 30.71
C VAL A 64 -19.14 5.74 31.53
N ASP A 65 -19.01 4.45 31.23
CA ASP A 65 -19.72 3.39 31.95
C ASP A 65 -19.36 3.35 33.44
N ARG A 66 -18.10 3.58 33.78
CA ARG A 66 -17.62 3.53 35.16
C ARG A 66 -18.10 4.71 36.03
N PHE A 67 -18.28 5.88 35.43
CA PHE A 67 -18.75 7.07 36.14
C PHE A 67 -20.28 7.21 36.13
N ALA A 68 -20.92 6.87 35.01
CA ALA A 68 -22.37 6.98 34.85
C ALA A 68 -23.12 5.72 35.34
N GLY A 69 -22.42 4.62 35.61
CA GLY A 69 -23.04 3.34 36.00
C GLY A 69 -23.86 2.69 34.87
N THR A 70 -23.59 3.09 33.61
CA THR A 70 -24.37 2.69 32.43
C THR A 70 -23.89 1.40 31.78
N THR A 71 -22.97 0.66 32.40
CA THR A 71 -22.34 -0.53 31.79
C THR A 71 -23.38 -1.50 31.22
N PRO A 72 -23.31 -1.91 29.93
CA PRO A 72 -22.24 -1.65 28.95
C PRO A 72 -22.57 -0.58 27.87
N TRP A 73 -23.54 0.30 28.09
CA TRP A 73 -24.03 1.23 27.06
C TRP A 73 -22.99 2.24 26.60
N GLY A 74 -22.17 2.74 27.52
CA GLY A 74 -21.04 3.63 27.22
C GLY A 74 -19.99 2.93 26.37
N LEU A 75 -19.68 1.66 26.64
CA LEU A 75 -18.80 0.84 25.80
C LEU A 75 -19.39 0.62 24.40
N ILE A 76 -20.68 0.30 24.28
CA ILE A 76 -21.34 0.12 22.97
C ILE A 76 -21.27 1.43 22.17
N GLY A 77 -21.67 2.55 22.78
CA GLY A 77 -21.60 3.87 22.16
C GLY A 77 -20.17 4.27 21.82
N GLY A 78 -19.23 4.00 22.71
CA GLY A 78 -17.81 4.30 22.56
C GLY A 78 -17.17 3.55 21.40
N VAL A 79 -17.46 2.26 21.22
CA VAL A 79 -16.99 1.48 20.07
C VAL A 79 -17.57 2.00 18.76
N LEU A 80 -18.89 2.25 18.71
CA LEU A 80 -19.54 2.79 17.51
C LEU A 80 -18.98 4.16 17.14
N PHE A 81 -18.77 5.03 18.14
CA PHE A 81 -18.19 6.34 17.94
C PHE A 81 -16.72 6.24 17.48
N GLY A 82 -15.91 5.40 18.13
CA GLY A 82 -14.51 5.16 17.74
C GLY A 82 -14.41 4.66 16.30
N PHE A 83 -15.29 3.75 15.90
CA PHE A 83 -15.37 3.25 14.52
C PHE A 83 -15.76 4.36 13.52
N ALA A 84 -16.77 5.18 13.85
CA ALA A 84 -17.18 6.30 13.01
C ALA A 84 -16.04 7.32 12.82
N VAL A 85 -15.29 7.61 13.89
CA VAL A 85 -14.10 8.47 13.83
C VAL A 85 -13.02 7.88 12.92
N SER A 86 -12.74 6.58 13.01
CA SER A 86 -11.78 5.90 12.14
C SER A 86 -12.18 5.99 10.66
N ILE A 87 -13.45 5.73 10.33
CA ILE A 87 -13.95 5.89 8.95
C ILE A 87 -13.83 7.33 8.48
N TRP A 88 -14.20 8.29 9.34
CA TRP A 88 -14.13 9.71 9.00
C TRP A 88 -12.69 10.17 8.73
N MET A 89 -11.72 9.67 9.50
CA MET A 89 -10.29 9.94 9.28
C MET A 89 -9.80 9.38 7.94
N ALA A 90 -10.18 8.15 7.60
CA ALA A 90 -9.87 7.53 6.31
C ALA A 90 -10.48 8.34 5.15
N TRP A 91 -11.76 8.70 5.27
CA TRP A 91 -12.47 9.47 4.24
C TRP A 91 -11.89 10.87 4.05
N ARG A 92 -11.44 11.51 5.14
CA ARG A 92 -10.74 12.79 5.09
C ARG A 92 -9.41 12.70 4.34
N THR A 93 -8.67 11.60 4.52
CA THR A 93 -7.43 11.35 3.78
C THR A 93 -7.70 11.23 2.28
N THR A 94 -8.74 10.47 1.89
CA THR A 94 -9.15 10.35 0.48
C THR A 94 -9.55 11.69 -0.12
N LYS A 95 -10.34 12.50 0.59
CA LYS A 95 -10.72 13.85 0.11
C LYS A 95 -9.51 14.75 -0.09
N ARG A 96 -8.47 14.62 0.73
CA ARG A 96 -7.24 15.41 0.57
C ARG A 96 -6.48 15.01 -0.69
N LEU A 97 -6.37 13.70 -0.95
CA LEU A 97 -5.75 13.18 -2.17
C LEU A 97 -6.53 13.61 -3.42
N GLN A 98 -7.86 13.61 -3.36
CA GLN A 98 -8.69 14.07 -4.45
C GLN A 98 -8.56 15.58 -4.69
N ALA A 99 -8.54 16.39 -3.62
CA ALA A 99 -8.33 17.83 -3.74
C ALA A 99 -6.93 18.17 -4.32
N GLU A 100 -5.90 17.40 -3.98
CA GLU A 100 -4.56 17.51 -4.57
C GLU A 100 -4.57 17.10 -6.07
N ALA A 101 -5.31 16.06 -6.45
CA ALA A 101 -5.44 15.60 -7.83
C ALA A 101 -6.23 16.59 -8.71
N ASP A 102 -7.34 17.14 -8.19
CA ASP A 102 -8.17 18.15 -8.85
C ASP A 102 -7.39 19.46 -9.04
N ALA A 103 -6.61 19.88 -8.02
CA ALA A 103 -5.75 21.05 -8.10
C ALA A 103 -4.57 20.86 -9.09
N ALA A 104 -4.09 19.62 -9.25
CA ALA A 104 -3.06 19.27 -10.22
C ALA A 104 -3.60 19.02 -11.65
N GLY A 105 -4.92 19.06 -11.85
CA GLY A 105 -5.55 18.81 -13.16
C GLY A 105 -5.37 17.38 -13.68
N VAL A 106 -5.03 16.43 -12.79
CA VAL A 106 -4.79 15.03 -13.16
C VAL A 106 -6.13 14.31 -13.14
N VAL A 107 -6.76 14.20 -14.31
CA VAL A 107 -7.92 13.30 -14.49
C VAL A 107 -7.46 11.89 -14.15
N PRO A 108 -8.00 11.24 -13.11
CA PRO A 108 -7.60 9.88 -12.76
C PRO A 108 -7.94 8.99 -13.94
N LYS A 109 -6.91 8.49 -14.64
CA LYS A 109 -7.08 7.45 -15.65
C LYS A 109 -7.59 6.22 -14.89
N SER A 110 -8.88 5.91 -15.06
CA SER A 110 -9.47 4.67 -14.56
C SER A 110 -8.61 3.52 -15.03
N ILE A 111 -8.15 2.70 -14.09
CA ILE A 111 -7.41 1.48 -14.40
C ILE A 111 -8.39 0.61 -15.22
N PRO A 112 -8.07 0.25 -16.48
CA PRO A 112 -8.80 -0.78 -17.19
C PRO A 112 -8.59 -2.05 -16.35
N PHE A 113 -9.65 -2.50 -15.68
CA PHE A 113 -9.66 -3.88 -15.22
C PHE A 113 -9.69 -4.71 -16.51
N ASP A 114 -8.76 -5.67 -16.61
CA ASP A 114 -8.67 -6.64 -17.70
C ASP A 114 -10.06 -7.22 -18.02
N ASP A 115 -10.64 -6.81 -19.15
CA ASP A 115 -11.65 -7.56 -19.86
C ASP A 115 -10.95 -8.59 -20.78
N GLU A 116 -9.94 -9.32 -20.28
CA GLU A 116 -9.26 -10.41 -20.99
C GLU A 116 -9.48 -11.75 -20.27
N ASP A 117 -10.73 -12.20 -20.15
CA ASP A 117 -11.03 -13.58 -19.76
C ASP A 117 -12.35 -14.13 -20.34
N ASN A 118 -12.91 -13.51 -21.38
CA ASN A 118 -14.05 -14.10 -22.10
C ASN A 118 -14.16 -13.62 -23.55
N GLU A 119 -13.38 -14.21 -24.45
CA GLU A 119 -13.68 -14.48 -25.87
C GLU A 119 -12.35 -14.86 -26.55
N GLU A 120 -12.19 -16.09 -27.04
CA GLU A 120 -10.96 -16.47 -27.76
C GLU A 120 -10.37 -17.88 -27.52
N ARG A 121 -11.17 -18.97 -27.46
CA ARG A 121 -10.95 -20.27 -28.17
C ARG A 121 -11.66 -21.46 -27.51
#